data_AF-A0A3M1KE46-F1
#
_entry.id   AF-A0A3M1KE46-F1
#
_cell.length_a   1.000
_cell.length_b   1.000
_cell.length_c   1.000
_cell.angle_alpha   90.00
_cell.angle_beta   90.00
_cell.angle_gamma   90.00
#
_symmetry.space_group_name_H-M   'P 1'
#
loop_
_entity.id
_entity.type
_entity.pdbx_description
1 polymer ?
#
loop_
_entity_poly.entity_id
_entity_poly.type
_entity_poly.pdbx_seq_one_letter_code
_entity_poly.pdbx_strand_id
1 'polypeptide(L)'
;DEAFYQESELIEGANGERLAPTGAPVEWVEEPSFFFRLSDWQQPLLEFYERHPDFVLPASRMNEVKSFVAGGLKDLSISRTSFSWGVPVPGHPGHIMYVWIDALTNYLSAVDYPDMQSERFRTFWPADLHMVGKDILRFHAVYWPAFLMAAGIEPPRRVFAHGWWTNEGEKISKSLGNVIDPFALVEEFGVDPVRYFLLRAVPFGQDGDFSRTAFVERTNADLANDFGNLAQRVLSMIHKNCEARIPGPGALQVGDTALLAQVDEALGEMRSALDRQAFHQAIEALWRRVGKANQYVAEEQPWVLRKQDPARMRTVLWSAAEAIRRLAILAQPFTPDAMTNLLDQLAVPSHARDFRHLSDPATRLAPGTPIAKPKGVFPRLVLAEDTHEEA
;
A
#
# COMPACT_ATOMS: atom_id res chain seq x y z
N ASP A 1 19.69 18.21 -1.39
CA ASP A 1 19.06 17.79 -0.13
C ASP A 1 19.01 18.95 0.84
N GLU A 2 17.92 19.11 1.57
CA GLU A 2 17.83 20.12 2.65
C GLU A 2 18.41 19.54 3.94
N ALA A 3 19.68 19.14 3.91
CA ALA A 3 20.36 18.45 5.00
C ALA A 3 21.84 18.84 5.13
N PHE A 4 22.36 18.75 6.35
CA PHE A 4 23.79 18.90 6.63
C PHE A 4 24.47 17.53 6.71
N TYR A 5 25.66 17.43 6.14
CA TYR A 5 26.46 16.21 6.11
C TYR A 5 27.81 16.46 6.78
N GLN A 6 28.32 15.47 7.50
CA GLN A 6 29.71 15.49 7.95
C GLN A 6 30.65 15.25 6.77
N GLU A 7 31.88 15.73 6.86
CA GLU A 7 32.90 15.53 5.83
C GLU A 7 33.13 14.04 5.50
N SER A 8 33.04 13.16 6.51
CA SER A 8 33.13 11.70 6.34
C SER A 8 31.93 11.06 5.65
N GLU A 9 30.81 11.78 5.50
CA GLU A 9 29.61 11.31 4.80
C GLU A 9 29.62 11.74 3.32
N LEU A 10 30.53 12.63 2.92
CA LEU A 10 30.62 13.11 1.54
C LEU A 10 31.30 12.07 0.66
N ILE A 11 30.81 11.95 -0.58
CA ILE A 11 31.42 11.12 -1.63
C ILE A 11 32.13 12.00 -2.66
N GLU A 12 33.15 11.47 -3.30
CA GLU A 12 33.90 12.16 -4.34
C GLU A 12 33.23 11.97 -5.72
N GLY A 13 32.90 13.08 -6.38
CA GLY A 13 32.34 13.12 -7.72
C GLY A 13 33.42 12.98 -8.81
N ALA A 14 33.00 12.74 -10.05
CA ALA A 14 33.89 12.45 -11.18
C ALA A 14 34.95 13.53 -11.46
N ASN A 15 34.72 14.77 -11.04
CA ASN A 15 35.61 15.92 -11.25
C ASN A 15 36.24 16.45 -9.93
N GLY A 16 36.29 15.64 -8.87
CA GLY A 16 36.78 16.08 -7.55
C GLY A 16 35.78 16.94 -6.76
N GLU A 17 34.52 16.98 -7.21
CA GLU A 17 33.41 17.61 -6.47
C GLU A 17 33.10 16.80 -5.21
N ARG A 18 32.68 17.46 -4.14
CA ARG A 18 32.11 16.77 -2.98
C ARG A 18 30.61 16.69 -3.14
N LEU A 19 30.06 15.49 -2.97
CA LEU A 19 28.63 15.23 -3.13
C LEU A 19 28.05 14.63 -1.84
N ALA A 20 26.76 14.86 -1.62
CA ALA A 20 25.97 14.18 -0.59
C ALA A 20 25.89 12.66 -0.90
N PRO A 21 25.58 11.82 0.09
CA PRO A 21 25.32 10.38 -0.13
C PRO A 21 24.28 10.08 -1.21
N THR A 22 23.40 11.03 -1.52
CA THR A 22 22.38 10.94 -2.58
C THR A 22 22.91 11.23 -3.98
N GLY A 23 24.15 11.73 -4.10
CA GLY A 23 24.79 12.21 -5.32
C GLY A 23 24.55 13.69 -5.63
N ALA A 24 23.83 14.43 -4.78
CA ALA A 24 23.60 15.87 -4.97
C ALA A 24 24.86 16.71 -4.62
N PRO A 25 25.11 17.84 -5.30
CA PRO A 25 26.18 18.75 -4.93
C PRO A 25 25.96 19.33 -3.53
N VAL A 26 27.05 19.60 -2.80
CA VAL A 26 27.00 20.26 -1.48
C VAL A 26 27.69 21.62 -1.52
N GLU A 27 27.20 22.54 -0.70
CA GLU A 27 27.79 23.86 -0.51
C GLU A 27 28.30 24.00 0.92
N TRP A 28 29.48 24.62 1.08
CA TRP A 28 29.99 24.96 2.41
C TRP A 28 29.24 26.17 2.96
N VAL A 29 28.76 26.07 4.19
CA VAL A 29 28.01 27.14 4.86
C VAL A 29 28.59 27.35 6.26
N GLU A 30 28.74 28.62 6.63
CA GLU A 30 29.10 29.06 7.99
C GLU A 30 28.04 30.07 8.46
N GLU A 31 27.23 29.68 9.43
CA GLU A 31 26.19 30.55 9.99
C GLU A 31 25.92 30.20 11.47
N PRO A 32 25.48 31.17 12.29
CA PRO A 32 25.05 30.88 13.65
C PRO A 32 23.78 30.01 13.63
N SER A 33 23.70 29.02 14.50
CA SER A 33 22.54 28.14 14.62
C SER A 33 22.30 27.65 16.05
N PHE A 34 21.04 27.42 16.39
CA PHE A 34 20.63 26.58 17.52
C PHE A 34 20.94 25.11 17.23
N PHE A 35 21.33 24.39 18.27
CA PHE A 35 21.63 22.96 18.19
C PHE A 35 20.71 22.16 19.12
N PHE A 36 20.20 21.04 18.61
CA PHE A 36 19.64 19.97 19.43
C PHE A 36 20.76 19.03 19.85
N ARG A 37 20.82 18.72 21.15
CA ARG A 37 21.84 17.85 21.77
C ARG A 37 21.63 16.37 21.40
N LEU A 38 21.61 16.06 20.11
CA LEU A 38 21.38 14.71 19.58
C LEU A 38 22.43 13.71 20.07
N SER A 39 23.65 14.17 20.38
CA SER A 39 24.70 13.33 20.95
C SER A 39 24.28 12.66 22.26
N ASP A 40 23.47 13.32 23.10
CA ASP A 40 22.93 12.75 24.35
C ASP A 40 21.93 11.60 24.10
N TRP A 41 21.40 11.46 22.87
CA TRP A 41 20.34 10.50 22.53
C TRP A 41 20.85 9.19 21.95
N GLN A 42 22.17 9.01 21.79
CA GLN A 42 22.73 7.77 21.23
C GLN A 42 22.30 6.53 22.04
N GLN A 43 22.58 6.51 23.35
CA GLN A 43 22.26 5.36 24.19
C GLN A 43 20.75 5.16 24.40
N PRO A 44 19.94 6.21 24.69
CA PRO A 44 18.48 6.08 24.76
C PRO A 44 17.84 5.49 23.50
N LEU A 45 18.30 5.89 22.31
CA LEU A 45 17.79 5.35 21.06
C LEU A 45 18.16 3.88 20.87
N LEU A 46 19.40 3.48 21.16
CA LEU A 46 19.81 2.07 21.09
C LEU A 46 18.96 1.18 22.01
N GLU A 47 18.72 1.62 23.26
CA GLU A 47 17.86 0.90 24.21
C GLU A 47 16.40 0.87 23.76
N PHE A 48 15.92 1.93 23.10
CA PHE A 48 14.58 1.95 22.51
C PHE A 48 14.47 0.91 21.39
N TYR A 49 15.46 0.84 20.51
CA TYR A 49 15.52 -0.13 19.42
C TYR A 49 15.63 -1.59 19.88
N GLU A 50 16.23 -1.85 21.04
CA GLU A 50 16.28 -3.19 21.64
C GLU A 50 14.92 -3.61 22.21
N ARG A 51 14.21 -2.67 22.84
CA ARG A 51 12.86 -2.89 23.40
C ARG A 51 11.78 -2.99 22.31
N HIS A 52 11.99 -2.35 21.17
CA HIS A 52 11.06 -2.29 20.06
C HIS A 52 11.70 -2.82 18.77
N PRO A 53 11.89 -4.15 18.63
CA PRO A 53 12.58 -4.73 17.48
C PRO A 53 11.87 -4.48 16.14
N ASP A 54 10.55 -4.27 16.17
CA ASP A 54 9.71 -3.98 14.99
C ASP A 54 9.46 -2.46 14.78
N PHE A 55 10.23 -1.60 15.45
CA PHE A 55 10.10 -0.14 15.31
C PHE A 55 10.43 0.32 13.87
N VAL A 56 11.45 -0.25 13.22
CA VAL A 56 11.71 0.00 11.79
C VAL A 56 11.56 -1.27 10.99
N LEU A 57 10.76 -1.21 9.92
CA LEU A 57 10.65 -2.25 8.91
C LEU A 57 11.01 -1.70 7.51
N PRO A 58 11.55 -2.54 6.60
CA PRO A 58 11.99 -3.91 6.82
C PRO A 58 13.24 -4.02 7.71
N ALA A 59 13.54 -5.22 8.22
CA ALA A 59 14.62 -5.45 9.18
C ALA A 59 16.01 -4.97 8.70
N SER A 60 16.29 -4.99 7.39
CA SER A 60 17.51 -4.42 6.82
C SER A 60 17.68 -2.94 7.15
N ARG A 61 16.59 -2.16 7.09
CA ARG A 61 16.56 -0.74 7.43
C ARG A 61 16.78 -0.50 8.92
N MET A 62 16.25 -1.37 9.77
CA MET A 62 16.53 -1.31 11.21
C MET A 62 18.03 -1.49 11.50
N ASN A 63 18.69 -2.42 10.81
CA ASN A 63 20.13 -2.66 10.97
C ASN A 63 20.97 -1.46 10.52
N GLU A 64 20.59 -0.81 9.42
CA GLU A 64 21.21 0.44 8.95
C GLU A 64 21.08 1.54 10.01
N VAL A 65 19.87 1.74 10.56
CA VAL A 65 19.61 2.73 11.62
C VAL A 65 20.44 2.45 12.88
N LYS A 66 20.43 1.19 13.36
CA LYS A 66 21.22 0.78 14.53
C LYS A 66 22.72 1.02 14.31
N SER A 67 23.24 0.66 13.14
CA SER A 67 24.66 0.82 12.82
C SER A 67 25.06 2.29 12.76
N PHE A 68 24.20 3.15 12.18
CA PHE A 68 24.42 4.58 12.16
C PHE A 68 24.47 5.18 13.57
N VAL A 69 23.50 4.85 14.43
CA VAL A 69 23.47 5.38 15.82
C VAL A 69 24.64 4.84 16.65
N ALA A 70 25.00 3.56 16.50
CA ALA A 70 26.14 2.96 17.18
C ALA A 70 27.49 3.58 16.76
N GLY A 71 27.58 4.12 15.54
CA GLY A 71 28.76 4.83 15.04
C GLY A 71 29.01 6.20 15.71
N GLY A 72 28.05 6.70 16.49
CA GLY A 72 28.16 7.96 17.21
C GLY A 72 27.26 9.06 16.65
N LEU A 73 26.56 9.76 17.54
CA LEU A 73 25.73 10.92 17.16
C LEU A 73 26.42 12.24 17.53
N LYS A 74 26.32 13.23 16.64
CA LYS A 74 26.71 14.62 16.91
C LYS A 74 25.47 15.48 17.03
N ASP A 75 25.61 16.62 17.70
CA ASP A 75 24.53 17.60 17.83
C ASP A 75 24.06 18.08 16.46
N LEU A 76 22.75 18.26 16.35
CA LEU A 76 22.07 18.58 15.10
C LEU A 76 21.77 20.07 15.06
N SER A 77 22.16 20.75 13.99
CA SER A 77 21.73 22.13 13.72
C SER A 77 20.22 22.15 13.46
N ILE A 78 19.50 23.02 14.17
CA ILE A 78 18.02 23.07 14.18
C ILE A 78 17.46 24.46 13.83
N SER A 79 18.30 25.37 13.35
CA SER A 79 17.85 26.67 12.84
C SER A 79 18.68 27.17 11.66
N ARG A 80 18.18 28.18 10.95
CA ARG A 80 18.88 28.90 9.88
C ARG A 80 18.72 30.40 10.08
N THR A 81 19.68 31.18 9.58
CA THR A 81 19.61 32.67 9.56
C THR A 81 19.70 33.26 8.16
N SER A 82 20.05 32.44 7.17
CA SER A 82 20.32 32.82 5.78
C SER A 82 19.07 33.14 4.94
N PHE A 83 17.87 32.83 5.42
CA PHE A 83 16.60 33.11 4.73
C PHE A 83 15.42 33.25 5.73
N SER A 84 14.28 33.77 5.25
CA SER A 84 13.12 34.11 6.09
C SER A 84 11.89 33.21 5.88
N TRP A 85 11.91 32.30 4.90
CA TRP A 85 10.80 31.36 4.66
C TRP A 85 10.91 30.15 5.59
N GLY A 86 10.18 30.19 6.71
CA GLY A 86 10.10 29.10 7.68
C GLY A 86 9.41 29.55 8.98
N VAL A 87 9.21 28.61 9.91
CA VAL A 87 8.64 28.92 11.23
C VAL A 87 9.70 29.64 12.09
N PRO A 88 9.44 30.83 12.65
CA PRO A 88 10.42 31.52 13.50
C PRO A 88 10.73 30.75 14.78
N VAL A 89 11.98 30.79 15.23
CA VAL A 89 12.35 30.27 16.55
C VAL A 89 11.72 31.17 17.63
N PRO A 90 10.94 30.63 18.59
CA PRO A 90 10.29 31.43 19.62
C PRO A 90 11.29 32.29 20.40
N GLY A 91 11.04 33.59 20.47
CA GLY A 91 11.93 34.55 21.13
C GLY A 91 13.18 34.96 20.33
N HIS A 92 13.41 34.40 19.14
CA HIS A 92 14.61 34.64 18.32
C HIS A 92 14.26 34.90 16.85
N PRO A 93 13.72 36.09 16.49
CA PRO A 93 13.18 36.39 15.15
C PRO A 93 14.21 36.40 14.01
N GLY A 94 15.52 36.38 14.32
CA GLY A 94 16.59 36.22 13.33
C GLY A 94 16.86 34.77 12.93
N HIS A 95 16.22 33.80 13.60
CA HIS A 95 16.34 32.38 13.32
C HIS A 95 15.00 31.80 12.88
N ILE A 96 15.04 30.97 11.86
CA ILE A 96 13.93 30.11 11.46
C ILE A 96 14.27 28.66 11.82
N MET A 97 13.26 27.87 12.21
CA MET A 97 13.41 26.45 12.52
C MET A 97 13.88 25.69 11.29
N TYR A 98 14.77 24.73 11.50
CA TYR A 98 15.20 23.79 10.46
C TYR A 98 14.00 23.01 9.92
N VAL A 99 13.92 22.90 8.60
CA VAL A 99 12.75 22.34 7.89
C VAL A 99 12.35 20.96 8.38
N TRP A 100 13.28 20.11 8.81
CA TRP A 100 12.92 18.77 9.30
C TRP A 100 12.25 18.77 10.66
N ILE A 101 12.49 19.77 11.52
CA ILE A 101 11.72 19.88 12.77
C ILE A 101 10.29 20.31 12.46
N ASP A 102 10.13 21.32 11.62
CA ASP A 102 8.83 21.80 11.17
C ASP A 102 8.05 20.67 10.47
N ALA A 103 8.67 20.07 9.45
CA ALA A 103 8.09 18.98 8.69
C ALA A 103 7.75 17.78 9.55
N LEU A 104 8.62 17.27 10.43
CA LEU A 104 8.29 16.13 11.29
C LEU A 104 7.15 16.44 12.28
N THR A 105 7.01 17.69 12.71
CA THR A 105 5.94 18.13 13.61
C THR A 105 4.55 18.04 12.95
N ASN A 106 4.46 17.93 11.62
CA ASN A 106 3.18 17.74 10.91
C ASN A 106 2.32 16.60 11.50
N TYR A 107 2.96 15.50 11.92
CA TYR A 107 2.28 14.34 12.50
C TYR A 107 1.57 14.68 13.80
N LEU A 108 2.15 15.56 14.62
CA LEU A 108 1.57 16.06 15.86
C LEU A 108 0.47 17.10 15.57
N SER A 109 0.72 18.01 14.63
CA SER A 109 -0.24 19.05 14.24
C SER A 109 -1.57 18.46 13.73
N ALA A 110 -1.52 17.34 13.00
CA ALA A 110 -2.70 16.65 12.49
C ALA A 110 -3.61 16.05 13.58
N VAL A 111 -3.07 15.88 14.80
CA VAL A 111 -3.79 15.35 15.97
C VAL A 111 -3.94 16.41 17.07
N ASP A 112 -4.01 17.67 16.68
CA ASP A 112 -4.32 18.85 17.52
C ASP A 112 -3.26 19.20 18.59
N TYR A 113 -2.01 18.71 18.47
CA TYR A 113 -0.91 19.19 19.32
C TYR A 113 -0.75 20.73 19.18
N PRO A 114 -0.54 21.50 20.26
CA PRO A 114 -0.08 21.08 21.60
C PRO A 114 -1.16 20.61 22.59
N ASP A 115 -2.44 20.54 22.20
CA ASP A 115 -3.48 20.03 23.09
C ASP A 115 -3.47 18.48 23.17
N MET A 116 -2.61 17.97 24.05
CA MET A 116 -2.49 16.53 24.32
C MET A 116 -3.72 15.93 25.03
N GLN A 117 -4.67 16.76 25.48
CA GLN A 117 -5.93 16.29 26.08
C GLN A 117 -7.08 16.22 25.07
N SER A 118 -6.88 16.74 23.85
CA SER A 118 -7.85 16.62 22.77
C SER A 118 -8.22 15.16 22.49
N GLU A 119 -9.45 14.95 22.06
CA GLU A 119 -9.94 13.62 21.69
C GLU A 119 -9.10 13.01 20.58
N ARG A 120 -8.68 13.81 19.58
CA ARG A 120 -7.84 13.34 18.47
C ARG A 120 -6.46 12.88 18.94
N PHE A 121 -5.78 13.68 19.76
CA PHE A 121 -4.45 13.30 20.27
C PHE A 121 -4.54 11.98 21.04
N ARG A 122 -5.49 11.87 21.97
CA ARG A 122 -5.66 10.67 22.81
C ARG A 122 -6.10 9.43 22.05
N THR A 123 -6.75 9.61 20.89
CA THR A 123 -7.24 8.50 20.06
C THR A 123 -6.17 8.01 19.09
N PHE A 124 -5.41 8.92 18.49
CA PHE A 124 -4.53 8.62 17.35
C PHE A 124 -3.03 8.70 17.65
N TRP A 125 -2.61 9.29 18.78
CA TRP A 125 -1.21 9.32 19.18
C TRP A 125 -0.89 8.25 20.25
N PRO A 126 0.27 7.56 20.15
CA PRO A 126 1.26 7.61 19.09
C PRO A 126 0.77 6.97 17.78
N ALA A 127 1.30 7.44 16.65
CA ALA A 127 0.97 6.85 15.36
C ALA A 127 1.36 5.36 15.30
N ASP A 128 0.44 4.52 14.81
CA ASP A 128 0.70 3.09 14.61
C ASP A 128 1.78 2.84 13.54
N LEU A 129 1.82 3.68 12.50
CA LEU A 129 2.72 3.54 11.37
C LEU A 129 3.04 4.90 10.73
N HIS A 130 4.32 5.17 10.52
CA HIS A 130 4.80 6.16 9.55
C HIS A 130 5.34 5.43 8.31
N MET A 131 4.76 5.71 7.14
CA MET A 131 5.22 5.16 5.86
C MET A 131 6.08 6.21 5.17
N VAL A 132 7.33 5.85 4.86
CA VAL A 132 8.33 6.79 4.32
C VAL A 132 9.15 6.16 3.20
N GLY A 133 9.74 6.99 2.34
CA GLY A 133 10.81 6.55 1.45
C GLY A 133 12.09 6.26 2.25
N LYS A 134 12.89 5.29 1.78
CA LYS A 134 14.17 4.92 2.42
C LYS A 134 15.16 6.09 2.56
N ASP A 135 15.08 7.10 1.69
CA ASP A 135 15.91 8.31 1.70
C ASP A 135 15.72 9.17 2.93
N ILE A 136 14.50 9.21 3.48
CA ILE A 136 14.16 10.04 4.65
C ILE A 136 14.07 9.22 5.94
N LEU A 137 14.50 7.96 5.91
CA LEU A 137 14.45 7.05 7.04
C LEU A 137 15.19 7.60 8.26
N ARG A 138 16.38 8.19 8.07
CA ARG A 138 17.20 8.71 9.18
C ARG A 138 16.45 9.78 9.98
N PHE A 139 15.72 10.68 9.30
CA PHE A 139 14.94 11.73 9.96
C PHE A 139 13.84 11.11 10.84
N HIS A 140 13.16 10.07 10.35
CA HIS A 140 12.03 9.44 11.03
C HIS A 140 12.42 8.40 12.09
N ALA A 141 13.57 7.75 11.94
CA ALA A 141 13.99 6.66 12.81
C ALA A 141 15.06 7.08 13.82
N VAL A 142 15.72 8.24 13.65
CA VAL A 142 16.75 8.74 14.59
C VAL A 142 16.34 10.09 15.18
N TYR A 143 16.15 11.11 14.33
CA TYR A 143 15.90 12.47 14.82
C TYR A 143 14.53 12.59 15.45
N TRP A 144 13.49 12.08 14.79
CA TRP A 144 12.13 12.16 15.26
C TRP A 144 11.90 11.51 16.64
N PRO A 145 12.28 10.24 16.87
CA PRO A 145 12.15 9.66 18.20
C PRO A 145 12.97 10.42 19.26
N ALA A 146 14.16 10.95 18.92
CA ALA A 146 14.93 11.77 19.86
C ALA A 146 14.21 13.07 20.22
N PHE A 147 13.63 13.78 19.24
CA PHE A 147 12.84 14.99 19.49
C PHE A 147 11.62 14.70 20.36
N LEU A 148 10.88 13.63 20.05
CA LEU A 148 9.70 13.23 20.80
C LEU A 148 10.04 12.86 22.24
N MET A 149 11.04 12.01 22.44
CA MET A 149 11.48 11.64 23.78
C MET A 149 12.00 12.86 24.57
N ALA A 150 12.70 13.80 23.92
CA ALA A 150 13.13 15.05 24.54
C ALA A 150 11.95 15.92 24.99
N ALA A 151 10.86 15.90 24.22
CA ALA A 151 9.61 16.60 24.54
C ALA A 151 8.71 15.83 25.51
N GLY A 152 9.09 14.62 25.96
CA GLY A 152 8.25 13.77 26.80
C GLY A 152 7.04 13.18 26.07
N ILE A 153 7.11 13.07 24.74
CA ILE A 153 6.06 12.53 23.88
C ILE A 153 6.46 11.12 23.42
N GLU A 154 5.48 10.21 23.38
CA GLU A 154 5.73 8.82 22.96
C GLU A 154 6.09 8.74 21.45
N PRO A 155 7.18 8.04 21.08
CA PRO A 155 7.52 7.75 19.68
C PRO A 155 6.44 6.94 18.95
N PRO A 156 6.40 6.98 17.60
CA PRO A 156 5.48 6.14 16.83
C PRO A 156 5.77 4.65 17.07
N ARG A 157 4.76 3.80 16.91
CA ARG A 157 4.91 2.35 17.10
C ARG A 157 5.79 1.72 16.01
N ARG A 158 5.72 2.24 14.79
CA ARG A 158 6.50 1.76 13.64
C ARG A 158 6.80 2.84 12.61
N VAL A 159 7.96 2.74 11.99
CA VAL A 159 8.37 3.38 10.74
C VAL A 159 8.59 2.29 9.69
N PHE A 160 7.91 2.36 8.55
CA PHE A 160 8.17 1.48 7.41
C PHE A 160 8.81 2.27 6.27
N ALA A 161 10.01 1.88 5.87
CA ALA A 161 10.73 2.49 4.76
C ALA A 161 10.58 1.67 3.47
N HIS A 162 9.85 2.22 2.48
CA HIS A 162 9.71 1.61 1.16
C HIS A 162 10.87 1.98 0.23
N GLY A 163 11.08 1.15 -0.81
CA GLY A 163 12.05 1.41 -1.86
C GLY A 163 11.57 2.42 -2.90
N TRP A 164 12.39 2.65 -3.91
CA TRP A 164 12.05 3.53 -5.03
C TRP A 164 11.50 2.74 -6.21
N TRP A 165 10.71 3.44 -7.04
CA TRP A 165 10.40 2.98 -8.39
C TRP A 165 11.45 3.51 -9.37
N THR A 166 12.03 2.61 -10.16
CA THR A 166 12.80 2.91 -11.36
C THR A 166 11.91 2.75 -12.59
N ASN A 167 12.34 3.32 -13.71
CA ASN A 167 11.69 3.16 -15.01
C ASN A 167 12.66 2.41 -15.93
N GLU A 168 12.34 1.16 -16.26
CA GLU A 168 13.13 0.27 -17.12
C GLU A 168 14.63 0.20 -16.76
N GLY A 169 14.92 0.15 -15.45
CA GLY A 169 16.27 0.07 -14.89
C GLY A 169 16.94 1.42 -14.61
N GLU A 170 16.30 2.53 -14.98
CA GLU A 170 16.82 3.88 -14.74
C GLU A 170 16.14 4.58 -13.57
N LYS A 171 16.90 5.39 -12.82
CA LYS A 171 16.33 6.24 -11.78
C LYS A 171 15.38 7.25 -12.42
N ILE A 172 14.13 7.30 -11.94
CA ILE A 172 13.15 8.29 -12.37
C ILE A 172 13.67 9.69 -12.00
N SER A 173 13.90 10.55 -12.99
CA SER A 173 14.29 11.94 -12.75
C SER A 173 13.80 12.86 -13.85
N LYS A 174 13.42 14.09 -13.46
CA LYS A 174 13.03 15.13 -14.42
C LYS A 174 14.12 15.43 -15.45
N SER A 175 15.39 15.32 -15.05
CA SER A 175 16.55 15.56 -15.91
C SER A 175 16.75 14.50 -17.00
N LEU A 176 16.35 13.24 -16.75
CA LEU A 176 16.46 12.14 -17.72
C LEU A 176 15.23 12.04 -18.63
N GLY A 177 14.17 12.81 -18.39
CA GLY A 177 12.93 12.75 -19.17
C GLY A 177 12.13 11.45 -18.99
N ASN A 178 12.61 10.51 -18.19
CA ASN A 178 12.02 9.19 -17.94
C ASN A 178 10.96 9.19 -16.81
N VAL A 179 10.33 10.35 -16.57
CA VAL A 179 9.32 10.50 -15.51
C VAL A 179 8.02 9.83 -15.93
N ILE A 180 7.58 8.86 -15.12
CA ILE A 180 6.24 8.30 -15.24
C ILE A 180 5.30 9.21 -14.45
N ASP A 181 4.40 9.90 -15.16
CA ASP A 181 3.34 10.66 -14.52
C ASP A 181 2.25 9.69 -14.02
N PRO A 182 2.03 9.59 -12.70
CA PRO A 182 0.99 8.71 -12.16
C PRO A 182 -0.42 9.14 -12.60
N PHE A 183 -0.66 10.43 -12.88
CA PHE A 183 -1.97 10.88 -13.35
C PHE A 183 -2.24 10.41 -14.77
N ALA A 184 -1.26 10.54 -15.68
CA ALA A 184 -1.37 10.02 -17.04
C ALA A 184 -1.59 8.50 -17.04
N LEU A 185 -0.87 7.77 -16.17
CA LEU A 185 -1.03 6.32 -16.05
C LEU A 185 -2.44 5.93 -15.56
N VAL A 186 -2.99 6.68 -14.61
CA VAL A 186 -4.35 6.48 -14.09
C VAL A 186 -5.41 6.88 -15.12
N GLU A 187 -5.21 7.94 -15.88
CA GLU A 187 -6.11 8.36 -16.95
C GLU A 187 -6.18 7.29 -18.05
N GLU A 188 -5.03 6.73 -18.42
CA GLU A 188 -4.94 5.74 -19.49
C GLU A 188 -5.47 4.36 -19.07
N PHE A 189 -5.10 3.88 -17.88
CA PHE A 189 -5.36 2.49 -17.49
C PHE A 189 -6.35 2.32 -16.34
N GLY A 190 -6.76 3.41 -15.70
CA GLY A 190 -7.63 3.42 -14.53
C GLY A 190 -6.88 3.25 -13.21
N VAL A 191 -7.47 3.79 -12.13
CA VAL A 191 -6.84 3.84 -10.81
C VAL A 191 -6.61 2.46 -10.18
N ASP A 192 -7.56 1.55 -10.32
CA ASP A 192 -7.49 0.23 -9.68
C ASP A 192 -6.38 -0.67 -10.26
N PRO A 193 -6.23 -0.79 -11.59
CA PRO A 193 -5.06 -1.44 -12.20
C PRO A 193 -3.72 -0.89 -11.69
N VAL A 194 -3.57 0.43 -11.61
CA VAL A 194 -2.35 1.09 -11.12
C VAL A 194 -2.09 0.74 -9.66
N ARG A 195 -3.10 0.88 -8.78
CA ARG A 195 -2.99 0.50 -7.36
C ARG A 195 -2.61 -0.97 -7.20
N TYR A 196 -3.30 -1.86 -7.91
CA TYR A 196 -3.03 -3.29 -7.86
C TYR A 196 -1.59 -3.59 -8.24
N PHE A 197 -1.12 -3.07 -9.37
CA PHE A 197 0.23 -3.33 -9.85
C PHE A 197 1.29 -2.83 -8.86
N LEU A 198 1.19 -1.59 -8.37
CA LEU A 198 2.17 -1.02 -7.45
C LEU A 198 2.27 -1.81 -6.13
N LEU A 199 1.18 -2.40 -5.66
CA LEU A 199 1.16 -3.20 -4.43
C LEU A 199 1.53 -4.67 -4.66
N ARG A 200 1.41 -5.18 -5.90
CA ARG A 200 1.58 -6.59 -6.24
C ARG A 200 2.92 -6.93 -6.89
N ALA A 201 3.44 -6.04 -7.73
CA ALA A 201 4.55 -6.34 -8.64
C ALA A 201 5.88 -6.48 -7.88
N VAL A 202 6.06 -5.72 -6.81
CA VAL A 202 7.34 -5.61 -6.09
C VAL A 202 7.12 -5.96 -4.62
N PRO A 203 8.01 -6.76 -4.00
CA PRO A 203 8.01 -6.95 -2.57
C PRO A 203 8.16 -5.60 -1.85
N PHE A 204 7.08 -5.17 -1.17
CA PHE A 204 7.04 -3.87 -0.53
C PHE A 204 8.20 -3.69 0.47
N GLY A 205 8.97 -2.62 0.33
CA GLY A 205 10.25 -2.40 1.04
C GLY A 205 11.48 -2.49 0.14
N GLN A 206 11.39 -3.17 -1.00
CA GLN A 206 12.44 -3.23 -2.02
C GLN A 206 12.25 -2.13 -3.08
N ASP A 207 13.33 -1.84 -3.80
CA ASP A 207 13.24 -1.07 -5.03
C ASP A 207 12.55 -1.92 -6.10
N GLY A 208 11.80 -1.25 -6.97
CA GLY A 208 10.96 -1.84 -7.97
C GLY A 208 11.18 -1.19 -9.32
N ASP A 209 11.09 -1.97 -10.40
CA ASP A 209 11.14 -1.42 -11.74
C ASP A 209 9.76 -1.39 -12.37
N PHE A 210 9.39 -0.25 -12.92
CA PHE A 210 8.16 -0.10 -13.67
C PHE A 210 8.44 -0.31 -15.16
N SER A 211 7.67 -1.22 -15.76
CA SER A 211 7.60 -1.40 -17.21
C SER A 211 6.13 -1.45 -17.61
N ARG A 212 5.75 -0.70 -18.65
CA ARG A 212 4.37 -0.66 -19.18
C ARG A 212 3.92 -2.04 -19.65
N THR A 213 4.83 -2.80 -20.26
CA THR A 213 4.56 -4.18 -20.69
C THR A 213 4.27 -5.08 -19.51
N ALA A 214 5.15 -5.08 -18.49
CA ALA A 214 4.92 -5.86 -17.27
C ALA A 214 3.63 -5.46 -16.55
N PHE A 215 3.30 -4.16 -16.55
CA PHE A 215 2.07 -3.61 -16.02
C PHE A 215 0.83 -4.18 -16.73
N VAL A 216 0.77 -4.09 -18.06
CA VAL A 216 -0.36 -4.58 -18.86
C VAL A 216 -0.49 -6.10 -18.76
N GLU A 217 0.60 -6.85 -18.85
CA GLU A 217 0.60 -8.30 -18.75
C GLU A 217 0.07 -8.78 -17.39
N ARG A 218 0.62 -8.25 -16.30
CA ARG A 218 0.21 -8.61 -14.93
C ARG A 218 -1.24 -8.26 -14.68
N THR A 219 -1.66 -7.05 -15.05
CA THR A 219 -3.04 -6.59 -14.85
C THR A 219 -4.01 -7.43 -15.66
N ASN A 220 -3.70 -7.72 -16.93
CA ASN A 220 -4.56 -8.55 -17.75
C ASN A 220 -4.66 -9.98 -17.23
N ALA A 221 -3.56 -10.58 -16.79
CA ALA A 221 -3.57 -11.92 -16.21
C ALA A 221 -4.39 -11.96 -14.93
N ASP A 222 -4.03 -11.14 -13.94
CA ASP A 222 -4.56 -11.24 -12.59
C ASP A 222 -5.97 -10.62 -12.48
N LEU A 223 -6.18 -9.43 -13.06
CA LEU A 223 -7.44 -8.69 -12.91
C LEU A 223 -8.45 -9.08 -13.98
N ALA A 224 -8.10 -8.99 -15.27
CA ALA A 224 -9.06 -9.24 -16.33
C ALA A 224 -9.35 -10.75 -16.53
N ASN A 225 -8.31 -11.58 -16.63
CA ASN A 225 -8.46 -12.99 -17.00
C ASN A 225 -8.80 -13.89 -15.80
N ASP A 226 -8.24 -13.64 -14.63
CA ASP A 226 -8.51 -14.48 -13.46
C ASP A 226 -9.78 -14.04 -12.73
N PHE A 227 -9.79 -12.85 -12.14
CA PHE A 227 -10.93 -12.43 -11.30
C PHE A 227 -12.11 -11.89 -12.12
N GLY A 228 -11.85 -10.94 -13.03
CA GLY A 228 -12.87 -10.29 -13.85
C GLY A 228 -13.66 -11.27 -14.72
N ASN A 229 -12.96 -12.19 -15.40
CA ASN A 229 -13.59 -13.23 -16.20
C ASN A 229 -14.35 -14.27 -15.35
N LEU A 230 -13.83 -14.66 -14.18
CA LEU A 230 -14.55 -15.54 -13.26
C LEU A 230 -15.90 -14.93 -12.89
N ALA A 231 -15.89 -13.67 -12.44
CA ALA A 231 -17.10 -12.92 -12.12
C ALA A 231 -18.04 -12.85 -13.32
N GLN A 232 -17.54 -12.40 -14.47
CA GLN A 232 -18.35 -12.25 -15.69
C GLN A 232 -18.99 -13.57 -16.12
N ARG A 233 -18.25 -14.70 -16.08
CA ARG A 233 -18.75 -16.03 -16.46
C ARG A 233 -19.86 -16.49 -15.52
N VAL A 234 -19.63 -16.46 -14.21
CA VAL A 234 -20.60 -16.92 -13.20
C VAL A 234 -21.87 -16.08 -13.25
N LEU A 235 -21.73 -14.74 -13.17
CA LEU A 235 -22.85 -13.81 -13.22
C LEU A 235 -23.63 -13.92 -14.54
N SER A 236 -22.95 -14.08 -15.68
CA SER A 236 -23.63 -14.25 -16.97
C SER A 236 -24.43 -15.55 -17.04
N MET A 237 -23.93 -16.63 -16.44
CA MET A 237 -24.64 -17.89 -16.37
C MET A 237 -25.86 -17.80 -15.45
N ILE A 238 -25.75 -17.13 -14.31
CA ILE A 238 -26.91 -16.82 -13.45
C ILE A 238 -27.93 -16.01 -14.24
N HIS A 239 -27.50 -14.93 -14.90
CA HIS A 239 -28.39 -14.07 -15.65
C HIS A 239 -29.17 -14.81 -16.74
N LYS A 240 -28.49 -15.69 -17.50
CA LYS A 240 -29.10 -16.41 -18.62
C LYS A 240 -29.93 -17.63 -18.19
N ASN A 241 -29.54 -18.30 -17.11
CA ASN A 241 -30.06 -19.64 -16.78
C ASN A 241 -30.81 -19.71 -15.45
N CYS A 242 -30.89 -18.60 -14.71
CA CYS A 242 -31.56 -18.48 -13.42
C CYS A 242 -32.46 -17.23 -13.36
N GLU A 243 -33.10 -16.89 -14.48
CA GLU A 243 -34.09 -15.80 -14.56
C GLU A 243 -33.56 -14.43 -14.06
N ALA A 244 -32.27 -14.16 -14.29
CA ALA A 244 -31.61 -12.96 -13.77
C ALA A 244 -31.74 -12.77 -12.26
N ARG A 245 -31.72 -13.87 -11.50
CA ARG A 245 -31.78 -13.88 -10.05
C ARG A 245 -30.73 -14.80 -9.45
N ILE A 246 -30.19 -14.42 -8.30
CA ILE A 246 -29.32 -15.28 -7.50
C ILE A 246 -30.07 -16.60 -7.24
N PRO A 247 -29.53 -17.77 -7.64
CA PRO A 247 -30.23 -19.03 -7.48
C PRO A 247 -30.26 -19.46 -6.01
N GLY A 248 -31.31 -20.16 -5.60
CA GLY A 248 -31.30 -20.86 -4.32
C GLY A 248 -30.39 -22.08 -4.35
N PRO A 249 -29.42 -22.22 -3.43
CA PRO A 249 -28.65 -23.44 -3.35
C PRO A 249 -29.52 -24.58 -2.82
N GLY A 250 -29.36 -25.78 -3.39
CA GLY A 250 -29.77 -27.01 -2.73
C GLY A 250 -28.80 -27.39 -1.60
N ALA A 251 -28.75 -28.67 -1.23
CA ALA A 251 -27.75 -29.14 -0.30
C ALA A 251 -26.33 -28.92 -0.86
N LEU A 252 -25.47 -28.27 -0.07
CA LEU A 252 -24.07 -28.07 -0.44
C LEU A 252 -23.34 -29.41 -0.42
N GLN A 253 -22.54 -29.64 -1.46
CA GLN A 253 -21.62 -30.77 -1.53
C GLN A 253 -20.26 -30.40 -0.92
N VAL A 254 -19.39 -31.41 -0.81
CA VAL A 254 -18.05 -31.25 -0.22
C VAL A 254 -17.24 -30.19 -0.97
N GLY A 255 -17.30 -30.18 -2.31
CA GLY A 255 -16.61 -29.17 -3.13
C GLY A 255 -17.09 -27.73 -2.86
N ASP A 256 -18.39 -27.53 -2.71
CA ASP A 256 -18.98 -26.22 -2.42
C ASP A 256 -18.52 -25.69 -1.06
N THR A 257 -18.56 -26.56 -0.05
CA THR A 257 -18.19 -26.22 1.32
C THR A 257 -16.70 -25.94 1.42
N ALA A 258 -15.88 -26.74 0.72
CA ALA A 258 -14.43 -26.56 0.65
C ALA A 258 -14.05 -25.24 -0.02
N LEU A 259 -14.73 -24.85 -1.11
CA LEU A 259 -14.51 -23.55 -1.76
C LEU A 259 -14.74 -22.40 -0.79
N LEU A 260 -15.89 -22.38 -0.12
CA LEU A 260 -16.27 -21.29 0.78
C LEU A 260 -15.34 -21.21 1.99
N ALA A 261 -14.95 -22.36 2.57
CA ALA A 261 -14.00 -22.41 3.67
C ALA A 261 -12.62 -21.88 3.26
N GLN A 262 -12.12 -22.26 2.07
CA GLN A 262 -10.83 -21.77 1.58
C GLN A 262 -10.82 -20.25 1.37
N VAL A 263 -11.94 -19.67 0.92
CA VAL A 263 -12.04 -18.21 0.78
C VAL A 263 -12.03 -17.52 2.14
N ASP A 264 -12.67 -18.10 3.16
CA ASP A 264 -12.72 -17.54 4.52
C ASP A 264 -11.34 -17.50 5.19
N GLU A 265 -10.49 -18.50 4.92
CA GLU A 265 -9.10 -18.55 5.40
C GLU A 265 -8.24 -17.39 4.87
N ALA A 266 -8.57 -16.82 3.69
CA ALA A 266 -7.78 -15.76 3.08
C ALA A 266 -7.68 -14.51 3.96
N LEU A 267 -8.71 -14.21 4.76
CA LEU A 267 -8.68 -13.05 5.66
C LEU A 267 -7.55 -13.16 6.70
N GLY A 268 -7.33 -14.34 7.26
CA GLY A 268 -6.28 -14.58 8.26
C GLY A 268 -4.87 -14.38 7.67
N GLU A 269 -4.62 -15.00 6.52
CA GLU A 269 -3.36 -14.83 5.76
C GLU A 269 -3.14 -13.35 5.36
N MET A 270 -4.18 -12.70 4.83
CA MET A 270 -4.15 -11.30 4.40
C MET A 270 -3.85 -10.35 5.57
N ARG A 271 -4.55 -10.49 6.71
CA ARG A 271 -4.30 -9.68 7.91
C ARG A 271 -2.86 -9.82 8.38
N SER A 272 -2.39 -11.06 8.49
CA SER A 272 -1.03 -11.35 8.94
C SER A 272 0.02 -10.72 8.03
N ALA A 273 -0.23 -10.66 6.71
CA ALA A 273 0.66 -9.98 5.77
C ALA A 273 0.57 -8.44 5.87
N LEU A 274 -0.64 -7.88 6.01
CA LEU A 274 -0.87 -6.44 6.15
C LEU A 274 -0.30 -5.86 7.46
N ASP A 275 -0.35 -6.62 8.55
CA ASP A 275 0.21 -6.24 9.85
C ASP A 275 1.72 -6.00 9.79
N ARG A 276 2.40 -6.51 8.76
CA ARG A 276 3.83 -6.35 8.46
C ARG A 276 4.07 -5.64 7.12
N GLN A 277 3.05 -4.96 6.60
CA GLN A 277 3.07 -4.16 5.37
C GLN A 277 3.50 -4.96 4.13
N ALA A 278 3.34 -6.29 4.15
CA ALA A 278 3.64 -7.18 3.02
C ALA A 278 2.46 -7.24 2.05
N PHE A 279 2.11 -6.10 1.42
CA PHE A 279 0.94 -5.97 0.54
C PHE A 279 0.94 -7.01 -0.59
N HIS A 280 2.08 -7.24 -1.23
CA HIS A 280 2.25 -8.27 -2.26
C HIS A 280 1.84 -9.67 -1.81
N GLN A 281 2.17 -10.07 -0.57
CA GLN A 281 1.80 -11.37 0.00
C GLN A 281 0.31 -11.41 0.36
N ALA A 282 -0.23 -10.30 0.84
CA ALA A 282 -1.66 -10.17 1.13
C ALA A 282 -2.50 -10.37 -0.14
N ILE A 283 -2.10 -9.74 -1.24
CA ILE A 283 -2.73 -9.88 -2.55
C ILE A 283 -2.54 -11.30 -3.09
N GLU A 284 -1.34 -11.87 -3.00
CA GLU A 284 -1.08 -13.25 -3.45
C GLU A 284 -1.95 -14.28 -2.72
N ALA A 285 -2.10 -14.15 -1.39
CA ALA A 285 -2.97 -15.02 -0.59
C ALA A 285 -4.42 -14.98 -1.08
N LEU A 286 -4.91 -13.79 -1.45
CA LEU A 286 -6.24 -13.57 -2.01
C LEU A 286 -6.37 -14.15 -3.42
N TRP A 287 -5.42 -13.88 -4.32
CA TRP A 287 -5.46 -14.34 -5.72
C TRP A 287 -5.32 -15.85 -5.84
N ARG A 288 -4.62 -16.50 -4.91
CA ARG A 288 -4.64 -17.97 -4.79
C ARG A 288 -6.05 -18.50 -4.59
N ARG A 289 -6.92 -17.79 -3.87
CA ARG A 289 -8.34 -18.19 -3.69
C ARG A 289 -9.21 -17.84 -4.91
N VAL A 290 -8.89 -16.78 -5.66
CA VAL A 290 -9.47 -16.55 -6.99
C VAL A 290 -9.18 -17.73 -7.92
N GLY A 291 -7.95 -18.23 -7.93
CA GLY A 291 -7.57 -19.43 -8.69
C GLY A 291 -8.36 -20.67 -8.28
N LYS A 292 -8.59 -20.87 -6.97
CA LYS A 292 -9.42 -21.98 -6.46
C LYS A 292 -10.89 -21.87 -6.87
N ALA A 293 -11.46 -20.67 -6.90
CA ALA A 293 -12.80 -20.44 -7.41
C ALA A 293 -12.91 -20.72 -8.93
N ASN A 294 -11.89 -20.33 -9.71
CA ASN A 294 -11.80 -20.70 -11.12
C ASN A 294 -11.73 -22.22 -11.33
N GLN A 295 -10.88 -22.91 -10.55
CA GLN A 295 -10.75 -24.36 -10.57
C GLN A 295 -12.09 -25.05 -10.26
N TYR A 296 -12.78 -24.62 -9.21
CA TYR A 296 -14.09 -25.15 -8.84
C TYR A 296 -15.12 -25.03 -9.96
N VAL A 297 -15.25 -23.85 -10.59
CA VAL A 297 -16.19 -23.65 -11.71
C VAL A 297 -15.81 -24.53 -12.92
N ALA A 298 -14.51 -24.77 -13.14
CA ALA A 298 -14.04 -25.63 -14.21
C ALA A 298 -14.37 -27.12 -13.96
N GLU A 299 -14.19 -27.59 -12.73
CA GLU A 299 -14.44 -28.98 -12.34
C GLU A 299 -15.94 -29.31 -12.31
N GLU A 300 -16.77 -28.42 -11.78
CA GLU A 300 -18.23 -28.62 -11.69
C GLU A 300 -18.94 -28.49 -13.05
N GLN A 301 -18.31 -27.84 -14.04
CA GLN A 301 -18.82 -27.68 -15.40
C GLN A 301 -20.31 -27.25 -15.46
N PRO A 302 -20.70 -26.09 -14.87
CA PRO A 302 -22.10 -25.69 -14.79
C PRO A 302 -22.78 -25.56 -16.17
N TRP A 303 -22.01 -25.38 -17.25
CA TRP A 303 -22.53 -25.33 -18.63
C TRP A 303 -23.07 -26.67 -19.11
N VAL A 304 -22.52 -27.78 -18.60
CA VAL A 304 -23.01 -29.15 -18.83
C VAL A 304 -24.20 -29.40 -17.89
N LEU A 305 -24.05 -29.08 -16.61
CA LEU A 305 -25.10 -29.28 -15.60
C LEU A 305 -26.40 -28.57 -15.96
N ARG A 306 -26.36 -27.44 -16.65
CA ARG A 306 -27.55 -26.75 -17.16
C ARG A 306 -28.55 -27.68 -17.88
N LYS A 307 -28.05 -28.69 -18.61
CA LYS A 307 -28.89 -29.66 -19.32
C LYS A 307 -29.14 -30.93 -18.52
N GLN A 308 -28.15 -31.37 -17.74
CA GLN A 308 -28.17 -32.68 -17.07
C GLN A 308 -28.79 -32.62 -15.68
N ASP A 309 -28.41 -31.62 -14.89
CA ASP A 309 -28.88 -31.39 -13.53
C ASP A 309 -28.96 -29.89 -13.23
N PRO A 310 -30.08 -29.23 -13.63
CA PRO A 310 -30.29 -27.82 -13.37
C PRO A 310 -30.30 -27.46 -11.88
N ALA A 311 -30.62 -28.41 -11.00
CA ALA A 311 -30.62 -28.17 -9.56
C ALA A 311 -29.18 -28.08 -9.03
N ARG A 312 -28.29 -29.00 -9.43
CA ARG A 312 -26.86 -28.91 -9.11
C ARG A 312 -26.24 -27.65 -9.68
N MET A 313 -26.55 -27.30 -10.94
CA MET A 313 -26.06 -26.06 -11.55
C MET A 313 -26.37 -24.82 -10.68
N ARG A 314 -27.60 -24.73 -10.13
CA ARG A 314 -28.00 -23.62 -9.25
C ARG A 314 -27.17 -23.56 -7.98
N THR A 315 -26.91 -24.70 -7.33
CA THR A 315 -26.03 -24.76 -6.15
C THR A 315 -24.61 -24.34 -6.48
N VAL A 316 -24.07 -24.79 -7.61
CA VAL A 316 -22.71 -24.45 -8.06
C VAL A 316 -22.58 -22.95 -8.33
N LEU A 317 -23.53 -22.38 -9.07
CA LEU A 317 -23.54 -20.96 -9.38
C LEU A 317 -23.73 -20.10 -8.13
N TRP A 318 -24.57 -20.52 -7.18
CA TRP A 318 -24.70 -19.81 -5.91
C TRP A 318 -23.39 -19.83 -5.11
N SER A 319 -22.75 -20.99 -5.00
CA SER A 319 -21.51 -21.17 -4.22
C SER A 319 -20.36 -20.36 -4.84
N ALA A 320 -20.24 -20.37 -6.17
CA ALA A 320 -19.27 -19.54 -6.88
C ALA A 320 -19.56 -18.03 -6.72
N ALA A 321 -20.82 -17.60 -6.81
CA ALA A 321 -21.19 -16.21 -6.61
C ALA A 321 -20.92 -15.73 -5.17
N GLU A 322 -21.18 -16.57 -4.18
CA GLU A 322 -20.89 -16.29 -2.78
C GLU A 322 -19.37 -16.22 -2.52
N ALA A 323 -18.57 -17.08 -3.16
CA ALA A 323 -17.12 -16.97 -3.14
C ALA A 323 -16.64 -15.64 -3.77
N ILE A 324 -17.20 -15.26 -4.94
CA ILE A 324 -16.91 -13.99 -5.60
C ILE A 324 -17.24 -12.80 -4.69
N ARG A 325 -18.39 -12.83 -4.00
CA ARG A 325 -18.79 -11.79 -3.04
C ARG A 325 -17.72 -11.59 -1.95
N ARG A 326 -17.27 -12.68 -1.34
CA ARG A 326 -16.26 -12.65 -0.26
C ARG A 326 -14.91 -12.17 -0.77
N LEU A 327 -14.46 -12.68 -1.91
CA LEU A 327 -13.23 -12.24 -2.57
C LEU A 327 -13.29 -10.74 -2.92
N ALA A 328 -14.44 -10.26 -3.38
CA ALA A 328 -14.63 -8.85 -3.70
C ALA A 328 -14.55 -7.98 -2.46
N ILE A 329 -15.17 -8.39 -1.35
CA ILE A 329 -15.04 -7.71 -0.05
C ILE A 329 -13.57 -7.62 0.38
N LEU A 330 -12.83 -8.73 0.29
CA LEU A 330 -11.42 -8.79 0.66
C LEU A 330 -10.50 -7.95 -0.26
N ALA A 331 -10.86 -7.80 -1.53
CA ALA A 331 -10.07 -7.06 -2.50
C ALA A 331 -10.27 -5.53 -2.45
N GLN A 332 -11.30 -5.02 -1.75
CA GLN A 332 -11.60 -3.58 -1.68
C GLN A 332 -10.41 -2.68 -1.29
N PRO A 333 -9.52 -3.05 -0.36
CA PRO A 333 -8.36 -2.20 -0.03
C PRO A 333 -7.40 -1.98 -1.22
N PHE A 334 -7.40 -2.89 -2.19
CA PHE A 334 -6.47 -2.89 -3.31
C PHE A 334 -7.13 -2.30 -4.57
N THR A 335 -8.37 -2.69 -4.87
CA THR A 335 -9.13 -2.27 -6.06
C THR A 335 -10.55 -1.79 -5.69
N PRO A 336 -10.68 -0.67 -4.96
CA PRO A 336 -11.95 -0.23 -4.36
C PRO A 336 -13.08 0.00 -5.38
N ASP A 337 -12.81 0.61 -6.53
CA ASP A 337 -13.85 1.01 -7.48
C ASP A 337 -14.42 -0.22 -8.21
N ALA A 338 -13.55 -1.10 -8.68
CA ALA A 338 -13.91 -2.35 -9.33
C ALA A 338 -14.63 -3.30 -8.36
N MET A 339 -14.18 -3.38 -7.10
CA MET A 339 -14.84 -4.22 -6.10
C MET A 339 -16.19 -3.66 -5.67
N THR A 340 -16.32 -2.33 -5.56
CA THR A 340 -17.62 -1.67 -5.34
C THR A 340 -18.58 -1.99 -6.47
N ASN A 341 -18.14 -1.85 -7.73
CA ASN A 341 -18.93 -2.19 -8.90
C ASN A 341 -19.35 -3.67 -8.92
N LEU A 342 -18.44 -4.59 -8.61
CA LEU A 342 -18.73 -6.02 -8.55
C LEU A 342 -19.76 -6.35 -7.45
N LEU A 343 -19.63 -5.74 -6.28
CA LEU A 343 -20.57 -5.89 -5.16
C LEU A 343 -21.95 -5.29 -5.48
N ASP A 344 -22.00 -4.19 -6.25
CA ASP A 344 -23.25 -3.62 -6.79
C ASP A 344 -23.94 -4.60 -7.75
N GLN A 345 -23.19 -5.24 -8.65
CA GLN A 345 -23.73 -6.24 -9.59
C GLN A 345 -24.30 -7.48 -8.87
N LEU A 346 -23.76 -7.81 -7.69
CA LEU A 346 -24.27 -8.85 -6.81
C LEU A 346 -25.39 -8.36 -5.87
N ALA A 347 -25.78 -7.08 -5.96
CA ALA A 347 -26.77 -6.43 -5.12
C ALA A 347 -26.46 -6.52 -3.60
N VAL A 348 -25.18 -6.45 -3.24
CA VAL A 348 -24.73 -6.46 -1.84
C VAL A 348 -24.90 -5.06 -1.26
N PRO A 349 -25.66 -4.86 -0.16
CA PRO A 349 -25.81 -3.54 0.45
C PRO A 349 -24.48 -2.95 0.92
N SER A 350 -24.30 -1.63 0.85
CA SER A 350 -23.05 -0.95 1.23
C SER A 350 -22.61 -1.23 2.67
N HIS A 351 -23.56 -1.33 3.61
CA HIS A 351 -23.28 -1.66 5.02
C HIS A 351 -22.84 -3.12 5.24
N ALA A 352 -23.01 -3.99 4.24
CA ALA A 352 -22.67 -5.41 4.30
C ALA A 352 -21.37 -5.75 3.55
N ARG A 353 -20.50 -4.73 3.33
CA ARG A 353 -19.25 -4.86 2.55
C ARG A 353 -17.98 -4.87 3.38
N ASP A 354 -18.04 -4.90 4.71
CA ASP A 354 -16.84 -5.04 5.53
C ASP A 354 -16.50 -6.50 5.84
N PHE A 355 -15.32 -6.73 6.44
CA PHE A 355 -14.80 -8.07 6.71
C PHE A 355 -15.63 -8.91 7.69
N ARG A 356 -16.53 -8.30 8.47
CA ARG A 356 -17.44 -9.03 9.39
C ARG A 356 -18.51 -9.79 8.62
N HIS A 357 -18.80 -9.37 7.38
CA HIS A 357 -19.86 -9.91 6.53
C HIS A 357 -19.39 -11.02 5.58
N LEU A 358 -18.16 -11.50 5.72
CA LEU A 358 -17.61 -12.56 4.86
C LEU A 358 -18.37 -13.88 5.04
N SER A 359 -18.46 -14.40 6.26
CA SER A 359 -19.06 -15.71 6.53
C SER A 359 -20.43 -15.64 7.21
N ASP A 360 -20.87 -14.43 7.59
CA ASP A 360 -22.13 -14.17 8.29
C ASP A 360 -23.32 -14.67 7.46
N PRO A 361 -24.09 -15.67 7.95
CA PRO A 361 -25.28 -16.17 7.29
C PRO A 361 -26.30 -15.08 6.93
N ALA A 362 -26.40 -14.00 7.73
CA ALA A 362 -27.35 -12.91 7.51
C ALA A 362 -27.00 -12.06 6.28
N THR A 363 -25.76 -12.09 5.81
CA THR A 363 -25.27 -11.26 4.69
C THR A 363 -24.77 -12.06 3.49
N ARG A 364 -25.03 -13.37 3.47
CA ARG A 364 -24.83 -14.20 2.27
C ARG A 364 -25.76 -13.76 1.15
N LEU A 365 -25.42 -14.10 -0.09
CA LEU A 365 -26.29 -13.82 -1.23
C LEU A 365 -27.66 -14.48 -1.06
N ALA A 366 -28.70 -13.65 -0.94
CA ALA A 366 -30.07 -14.11 -0.75
C ALA A 366 -30.65 -14.67 -2.06
N PRO A 367 -31.19 -15.90 -2.07
CA PRO A 367 -31.88 -16.46 -3.24
C PRO A 367 -33.01 -15.55 -3.74
N GLY A 368 -33.17 -15.48 -5.06
CA GLY A 368 -34.19 -14.66 -5.71
C GLY A 368 -33.82 -13.19 -5.87
N THR A 369 -32.71 -12.73 -5.29
CA THR A 369 -32.20 -11.36 -5.48
C THR A 369 -31.97 -11.09 -6.96
N PRO A 370 -32.61 -10.07 -7.55
CA PRO A 370 -32.43 -9.75 -8.96
C PRO A 370 -31.03 -9.21 -9.21
N ILE A 371 -30.42 -9.63 -10.32
CA ILE A 371 -29.16 -9.10 -10.81
C ILE A 371 -29.36 -8.46 -12.20
N ALA A 372 -28.68 -7.34 -12.43
CA ALA A 372 -28.66 -6.72 -13.75
C ALA A 372 -27.81 -7.53 -14.74
N LYS A 373 -27.88 -7.18 -16.03
CA LYS A 373 -26.98 -7.74 -17.04
C LYS A 373 -25.53 -7.48 -16.62
N PRO A 374 -24.70 -8.53 -16.42
CA PRO A 374 -23.35 -8.37 -15.90
C PRO A 374 -22.44 -7.58 -16.84
N LYS A 375 -21.62 -6.72 -16.26
CA LYS A 375 -20.62 -5.91 -16.96
C LYS A 375 -19.22 -6.29 -16.46
N GLY A 376 -18.25 -6.35 -17.37
CA GLY A 376 -16.87 -6.60 -16.98
C GLY A 376 -16.35 -5.51 -16.05
N VAL A 377 -15.74 -5.91 -14.94
CA VAL A 377 -15.19 -5.01 -13.92
C VAL A 377 -13.73 -4.62 -14.18
N PHE A 378 -13.04 -5.42 -14.99
CA PHE A 378 -11.67 -5.17 -15.45
C PHE A 378 -11.63 -5.31 -16.97
N PRO A 379 -11.74 -4.21 -17.74
CA PRO A 379 -11.49 -4.27 -19.17
C PRO A 379 -10.05 -4.71 -19.41
N ARG A 380 -9.81 -5.46 -20.50
CA ARG A 380 -8.45 -5.80 -20.90
C ARG A 380 -7.72 -4.53 -21.33
N LEU A 381 -6.54 -4.34 -20.77
CA LEU A 381 -5.64 -3.27 -21.17
C LEU A 381 -4.92 -3.64 -22.46
N VAL A 382 -4.74 -2.66 -23.32
CA VAL A 382 -4.00 -2.78 -24.58
C VAL A 382 -3.00 -1.62 -24.58
N LEU A 383 -1.74 -1.92 -24.86
CA LEU A 383 -0.77 -0.86 -25.14
C LEU A 383 -1.15 -0.24 -26.48
N ALA A 384 -1.24 1.08 -26.56
CA ALA A 384 -1.26 1.73 -27.87
C ALA A 384 -0.02 1.24 -28.65
N GLU A 385 -0.18 0.85 -29.91
CA GLU A 385 0.98 0.63 -30.77
C GLU A 385 1.76 1.95 -30.79
N ASP A 386 3.06 1.90 -30.52
CA ASP A 386 3.94 3.06 -30.66
C ASP A 386 3.83 3.54 -32.11
N THR A 387 2.99 4.54 -32.35
CA THR A 387 3.03 5.34 -33.58
C THR A 387 4.22 6.28 -33.48
N HIS A 388 5.42 5.70 -33.40
CA HIS A 388 6.61 6.34 -33.91
C HIS A 388 6.59 6.18 -35.43
N GLU A 389 5.67 6.90 -36.09
CA GLU A 389 5.88 7.28 -37.48
C GLU A 389 7.07 8.26 -37.46
N GLU A 390 8.15 7.82 -38.08
CA GLU A 390 9.31 8.63 -38.44
C GLU A 390 8.84 9.96 -39.05
N ALA A 391 9.23 11.08 -38.43
CA ALA A 391 9.12 12.42 -38.99
C ALA A 391 10.48 13.11 -38.95
#